data_AF-A0A1Y2T2X4-F1
#
_entry.id   AF-A0A1Y2T2X4-F1
#
_cell.length_a   1.000
_cell.length_b   1.000
_cell.length_c   1.000
_cell.angle_alpha   90.00
_cell.angle_beta   90.00
_cell.angle_gamma   90.00
#
_symmetry.space_group_name_H-M   'P 1'
#
loop_
_entity.id
_entity.type
_entity.pdbx_description
1 polymer ?
#
loop_
_entity_poly.entity_id
_entity_poly.type
_entity_poly.pdbx_seq_one_letter_code
_entity_poly.pdbx_strand_id
1 'polypeptide(L)' 'MARSDMIEVDGVIVEPRSNGFFTVRLDLENHPEVIAHLGGKLRRHFIRVV' A
#
# COMPACT_ATOMS: atom_id res chain seq x y z
N MET A 1 14.96 8.93 -12.84
CA MET A 1 15.84 8.27 -11.86
C MET A 1 15.44 6.81 -11.83
N ALA A 2 16.37 5.92 -12.12
CA ALA A 2 16.14 4.48 -12.23
C ALA A 2 15.33 4.00 -11.02
N ARG A 3 14.11 3.52 -11.25
CA ARG A 3 13.27 2.92 -10.21
C ARG A 3 13.84 1.54 -9.93
N SER A 4 14.88 1.52 -9.11
CA SER A 4 15.52 0.31 -8.61
C SER A 4 14.45 -0.61 -8.01
N ASP A 5 14.43 -1.84 -8.52
CA ASP A 5 13.75 -3.06 -8.07
C ASP A 5 12.69 -2.85 -6.97
N MET A 6 11.46 -2.54 -7.41
CA MET A 6 10.28 -2.60 -6.53
C MET A 6 9.78 -4.05 -6.51
N ILE A 7 9.58 -4.58 -5.31
CA ILE A 7 8.96 -5.90 -5.13
C ILE A 7 7.45 -5.70 -5.08
N GLU A 8 6.74 -6.33 -6.01
CA GLU A 8 5.28 -6.37 -6.01
C GLU A 8 4.82 -7.54 -5.14
N VAL A 9 4.00 -7.24 -4.13
CA VAL A 9 3.48 -8.21 -3.17
C VAL A 9 2.00 -7.92 -2.98
N ASP A 10 1.20 -8.97 -3.02
CA ASP A 10 -0.23 -8.88 -2.72
C ASP A 10 -0.46 -8.77 -1.21
N GLY A 11 -1.51 -8.05 -0.82
CA GLY A 11 -1.83 -7.83 0.58
C GLY A 11 -3.23 -7.28 0.78
N VAL A 12 -3.70 -7.32 2.01
CA VAL A 12 -5.05 -6.90 2.40
C VAL A 12 -4.95 -5.69 3.33
N ILE A 13 -5.80 -4.70 3.09
CA ILE A 13 -5.90 -3.49 3.93
C ILE A 13 -6.62 -3.88 5.22
N VAL A 14 -5.97 -3.63 6.37
CA VAL A 14 -6.49 -3.96 7.70
C VAL A 14 -7.17 -2.75 8.34
N GLU A 15 -6.48 -1.61 8.36
CA GLU A 15 -7.00 -0.37 8.94
C GLU A 15 -6.62 0.87 8.10
N PRO A 16 -7.56 1.81 7.89
CA PRO A 16 -7.23 3.13 7.36
C PRO A 16 -6.66 4.02 8.47
N ARG A 17 -5.58 4.76 8.17
CA ARG A 17 -4.97 5.74 9.07
C ARG A 17 -5.16 7.16 8.55
N SER A 18 -4.96 8.14 9.44
CA SER A 18 -4.99 9.56 9.08
C SER A 18 -3.93 9.90 8.01
N ASN A 19 -4.14 10.99 7.27
CA ASN A 19 -3.24 11.47 6.21
C ASN A 19 -3.08 10.57 4.98
N GLY A 20 -3.95 9.56 4.80
CA GLY A 20 -3.93 8.66 3.64
C GLY A 20 -2.84 7.59 3.70
N PHE A 21 -2.46 7.19 4.91
CA PHE A 21 -1.72 5.97 5.19
C PHE A 21 -2.68 4.81 5.45
N PHE A 22 -2.25 3.61 5.14
CA PHE A 22 -3.03 2.38 5.34
C PHE A 22 -2.13 1.34 5.96
N THR A 23 -2.64 0.62 6.95
CA THR A 23 -1.98 -0.58 7.43
C THR A 23 -2.39 -1.73 6.53
N VAL A 24 -1.41 -2.36 5.88
CA VAL A 24 -1.59 -3.46 4.93
C VAL A 24 -0.89 -4.68 5.48
N ARG A 25 -1.61 -5.79 5.53
CA ARG A 25 -1.05 -7.10 5.86
C ARG A 25 -0.67 -7.81 4.57
N LEU A 26 0.60 -8.16 4.43
CA LEU A 26 1.13 -8.82 3.24
C LEU A 26 0.80 -10.32 3.24
N ASP A 27 0.55 -10.88 2.06
CA ASP A 27 0.34 -12.32 1.87
C ASP A 27 1.69 -13.06 1.74
N LEU A 28 2.44 -13.04 2.84
CA LEU A 28 3.72 -13.73 3.01
C LEU A 28 3.58 -14.70 4.19
N GLU A 29 4.42 -15.73 4.28
CA GLU A 29 4.34 -16.72 5.37
C GLU A 29 4.23 -16.11 6.78
N ASN A 30 4.90 -14.98 7.02
CA ASN A 30 4.93 -14.29 8.31
C ASN A 30 3.83 -13.22 8.50
N HIS A 31 2.97 -12.98 7.50
CA HIS A 31 1.90 -11.97 7.53
C HIS A 31 2.29 -10.61 8.13
N PRO A 32 3.45 -10.02 7.77
CA PRO A 32 3.87 -8.75 8.36
C PRO A 32 2.89 -7.64 8.00
N GLU A 33 2.58 -6.80 8.99
CA GLU A 33 1.81 -5.58 8.80
C GLU A 33 2.76 -4.42 8.47
N VAL A 34 2.48 -3.72 7.38
CA VAL A 34 3.27 -2.58 6.92
C VAL A 34 2.40 -1.34 6.78
N ILE A 35 3.02 -0.16 6.88
CA ILE A 35 2.37 1.10 6.60
C ILE A 35 2.59 1.42 5.12
N ALA A 36 1.52 1.38 4.35
CA ALA A 36 1.50 1.71 2.94
C ALA A 36 0.88 3.10 2.70
N HIS A 37 1.23 3.69 1.57
CA HIS A 37 0.68 4.98 1.13
C HIS A 37 0.21 4.87 -0.31
N LEU A 38 -0.86 5.59 -0.64
CA LEU A 38 -1.38 5.63 -2.00
C LEU A 38 -0.35 6.17 -2.99
N GLY A 39 -0.09 5.39 -4.04
CA GLY A 39 0.76 5.83 -5.14
C GLY A 39 0.25 7.14 -5.75
N GLY A 40 1.15 8.03 -6.13
CA GLY A 40 0.79 9.34 -6.70
C GLY A 40 -0.10 9.25 -7.95
N LYS A 41 0.00 8.16 -8.73
CA LYS A 41 -0.90 7.89 -9.86
C LYS A 41 -2.35 7.67 -9.39
N LEU A 42 -2.58 6.91 -8.33
CA LEU A 42 -3.92 6.65 -7.78
C LEU A 42 -4.57 7.95 -7.31
N ARG A 43 -3.79 8.82 -6.65
CA ARG A 43 -4.23 10.15 -6.21
C ARG A 43 -4.66 11.04 -7.39
N ARG A 44 -3.93 11.03 -8.50
CA ARG A 44 -4.28 11.79 -9.72
C ARG A 44 -5.57 11.30 -10.38
N HIS A 45 -5.87 10.01 -10.28
CA HIS A 45 -7.09 9.41 -10.84
C HIS A 45 -8.24 9.33 -9.83
N PHE A 46 -8.11 9.98 -8.66
CA PHE A 46 -9.12 9.99 -7.60
C PHE A 46 -9.63 8.60 -7.21
N ILE A 47 -8.74 7.60 -7.25
CA ILE A 47 -9.09 6.22 -6.86
C ILE A 47 -9.27 6.18 -5.35
N ARG A 48 -10.47 5.82 -4.91
CA ARG A 48 -10.83 5.69 -3.50
C ARG A 48 -10.61 4.25 -3.04
N VAL A 49 -9.88 4.11 -1.94
CA VAL A 49 -9.79 2.87 -1.18
C VAL A 49 -11.07 2.76 -0.35
N VAL A 50 -11.81 1.66 -0.50
CA VAL A 50 -13.05 1.35 0.22
C VAL A 50 -12.84 0.24 1.22
#